data_AF-A0A9Q3FX96-F1
#
_entry.id   AF-A0A9Q3FX96-F1
#
_cell.length_a   1.000
_cell.length_b   1.000
_cell.length_c   1.000
_cell.angle_alpha   90.00
_cell.angle_beta   90.00
_cell.angle_gamma   90.00
#
_symmetry.space_group_name_H-M   'P 1'
#
loop_
_entity.id
_entity.type
_entity.pdbx_description
1 polymer ?
#
loop_
_entity_poly.entity_id
_entity_poly.type
_entity_poly.pdbx_seq_one_letter_code
_entity_poly.pdbx_strand_id
1 'polypeptide(L)'
;MLICLPPSERLNQENGYAAGIIPGQKEPTSLQSNYLLMPLIQEIEELWQGYHFSPTSMGTSGSFIHFAILTAIADVVSMPKLTGFMSHLDNHFCNSHSIHKAQIEEIGPQFHYTRTYPNQRSTIEKWLWASPQQR
;
A
#
# COMPACT_ATOMS: atom_id res chain seq x y z
N MET A 1 -7.27 9.15 -0.73
CA MET A 1 -6.62 9.49 0.55
C MET A 1 -7.69 9.86 1.54
N LEU A 2 -7.65 9.32 2.75
CA LEU A 2 -8.78 9.36 3.67
C LEU A 2 -8.44 10.29 4.84
N ILE A 3 -9.18 11.39 4.93
CA ILE A 3 -8.97 12.48 5.89
C ILE A 3 -9.25 11.95 7.31
N CYS A 4 -8.62 12.54 8.34
CA CYS A 4 -8.82 12.21 9.76
C CYS A 4 -10.28 12.43 10.23
N LEU A 5 -11.16 11.54 9.79
CA LEU A 5 -12.60 11.55 10.02
C LEU A 5 -13.00 10.34 10.88
N PRO A 6 -14.13 10.43 11.61
CA PRO A 6 -14.70 9.28 12.31
C PRO A 6 -14.94 8.11 11.35
N PRO A 7 -14.77 6.83 11.78
CA PRO A 7 -14.90 5.66 10.92
C PRO A 7 -16.16 5.62 10.04
N SER A 8 -17.28 6.16 10.51
CA SER A 8 -18.55 6.24 9.77
C SER A 8 -18.50 7.15 8.55
N GLU A 9 -17.69 8.21 8.58
CA GLU A 9 -17.63 9.26 7.55
C GLU A 9 -16.54 8.99 6.51
N ARG A 10 -15.62 8.08 6.82
CA ARG A 10 -14.39 7.85 6.07
C ARG A 10 -14.63 7.45 4.61
N LEU A 11 -15.68 6.67 4.38
CA LEU A 11 -16.01 6.08 3.09
C LEU A 11 -17.07 6.87 2.33
N ASN A 12 -17.52 8.01 2.86
CA ASN A 12 -18.45 8.85 2.12
C ASN A 12 -17.75 9.44 0.90
N GLN A 13 -18.46 9.53 -0.21
CA GLN A 13 -17.89 9.97 -1.48
C GLN A 13 -17.37 11.40 -1.41
N GLU A 14 -18.03 12.27 -0.63
CA GLU A 14 -17.62 13.66 -0.40
C GLU A 14 -16.29 13.80 0.38
N ASN A 15 -15.88 12.76 1.10
CA ASN A 15 -14.66 12.75 1.91
C ASN A 15 -13.49 12.06 1.21
N GLY A 16 -13.69 11.58 -0.02
CA GLY A 16 -12.67 10.94 -0.84
C GLY A 16 -11.81 11.96 -1.58
N TYR A 17 -10.49 11.92 -1.36
CA TYR A 17 -9.52 12.64 -2.21
C TYR A 17 -8.94 11.71 -3.29
N ALA A 18 -9.18 12.06 -4.55
CA ALA A 18 -8.60 11.41 -5.72
C ALA A 18 -7.22 11.99 -6.01
N ALA A 19 -6.16 11.28 -5.60
CA ALA A 19 -4.77 11.72 -5.77
C ALA A 19 -4.22 11.47 -7.18
N GLY A 20 -4.85 10.59 -7.97
CA GLY A 20 -4.40 10.25 -9.30
C GLY A 20 -5.42 9.39 -10.05
N ILE A 21 -5.34 9.42 -11.37
CA ILE A 21 -6.17 8.63 -12.27
C ILE A 21 -5.23 7.87 -13.20
N ILE A 22 -5.38 6.55 -13.24
CA ILE A 22 -4.65 5.70 -14.19
C ILE A 22 -5.49 5.63 -15.48
N PRO A 23 -5.04 6.22 -16.60
CA PRO A 23 -5.84 6.26 -17.83
C PRO A 23 -5.98 4.87 -18.46
N GLY A 24 -7.17 4.59 -19.02
CA GLY A 24 -7.57 3.27 -19.51
C GLY A 24 -7.44 3.09 -21.02
N GLN A 25 -6.61 2.13 -21.42
CA GLN A 25 -6.94 1.17 -22.50
C GLN A 25 -6.46 -0.24 -22.15
N LYS A 26 -5.37 -0.37 -21.39
CA LYS A 26 -4.82 -1.63 -20.84
C LYS A 26 -4.32 -1.40 -19.42
N GLU A 27 -4.15 -2.48 -18.69
CA GLU A 27 -3.56 -2.46 -17.36
C GLU A 27 -2.12 -1.90 -17.41
N PRO A 28 -1.75 -0.95 -16.54
CA PRO A 28 -0.40 -0.40 -16.52
C PRO A 28 0.62 -1.47 -16.14
N THR A 29 1.79 -1.39 -16.74
CA THR A 29 2.94 -2.18 -16.29
C THR A 29 3.35 -1.76 -14.87
N SER A 30 4.10 -2.59 -14.15
CA SER A 30 4.61 -2.25 -12.82
C SER A 30 5.44 -0.96 -12.85
N LEU A 31 6.23 -0.75 -13.92
CA LEU A 31 7.02 0.47 -14.10
C LEU A 31 6.14 1.72 -14.27
N GLN A 32 5.10 1.63 -15.10
CA GLN A 32 4.14 2.73 -15.29
C GLN A 32 3.38 3.05 -14.00
N SER A 33 3.00 2.02 -13.24
CA SER A 33 2.35 2.19 -11.94
C SER A 33 3.28 2.90 -10.96
N ASN A 34 4.55 2.52 -10.92
CA ASN A 34 5.56 3.18 -10.08
C ASN A 34 5.75 4.65 -10.45
N TYR A 35 5.77 5.01 -11.74
CA TYR A 35 5.86 6.42 -12.14
C TYR A 35 4.70 7.27 -11.64
N LEU A 36 3.50 6.68 -11.53
CA LEU A 36 2.32 7.37 -11.01
C LEU A 36 2.30 7.43 -9.48
N LEU A 37 2.75 6.36 -8.81
CA LEU A 37 2.72 6.25 -7.35
C LEU A 37 3.91 6.96 -6.68
N MET A 38 5.07 7.02 -7.33
CA MET A 38 6.30 7.56 -6.73
C MET A 38 6.15 9.01 -6.23
N PRO A 39 5.55 9.95 -7.00
CA PRO A 39 5.31 11.31 -6.48
C PRO A 39 4.42 11.31 -5.23
N LEU A 40 3.36 10.51 -5.24
CA LEU A 40 2.44 10.39 -4.09
C LEU A 40 3.15 9.82 -2.85
N ILE A 41 4.03 8.81 -3.04
CA ILE A 41 4.82 8.26 -1.94
C ILE A 41 5.79 9.30 -1.40
N GLN A 42 6.47 10.07 -2.26
CA GLN A 42 7.38 11.14 -1.83
C GLN A 42 6.66 12.22 -1.01
N GLU A 43 5.48 12.66 -1.45
CA GLU A 43 4.65 13.60 -0.68
C GLU A 43 4.25 13.03 0.68
N ILE A 44 3.87 11.75 0.73
CA ILE A 44 3.50 11.09 1.98
C ILE A 44 4.71 10.93 2.91
N GLU A 45 5.91 10.66 2.38
CA GLU A 45 7.14 10.59 3.15
C GLU A 45 7.50 11.95 3.78
N GLU A 46 7.32 13.05 3.05
CA GLU A 46 7.48 14.41 3.57
C GLU A 46 6.45 14.69 4.67
N LEU A 47 5.17 14.39 4.41
CA LEU A 47 4.09 14.61 5.38
C LEU A 47 4.20 13.70 6.62
N TRP A 48 4.88 12.55 6.51
CA TRP A 48 5.19 11.68 7.65
C TRP A 48 6.22 12.30 8.59
N GLN A 49 7.18 13.09 8.07
CA GLN A 49 8.10 13.89 8.90
C GLN A 49 7.40 15.06 9.60
N GLY A 50 6.21 15.43 9.10
CA GLY A 50 5.34 16.45 9.67
C GLY A 50 5.33 17.73 8.86
N TYR A 51 4.16 18.38 8.81
CA TYR A 51 3.92 19.56 7.98
C TYR A 51 3.21 20.67 8.77
N HIS A 52 3.71 21.90 8.61
CA HIS A 52 3.12 23.11 9.18
C HIS A 52 2.15 23.75 8.19
N PHE A 53 0.85 23.69 8.50
CA PHE A 53 -0.16 24.46 7.81
C PHE A 53 -0.12 25.92 8.26
N SER A 54 -0.12 26.82 7.28
CA SER A 54 -0.29 28.26 7.50
C SER A 54 -1.59 28.55 8.25
N PRO A 55 -1.63 29.65 9.03
CA PRO A 55 -2.87 30.13 9.63
C PRO A 55 -3.99 30.23 8.61
N THR A 56 -5.18 29.75 8.98
CA THR A 56 -6.40 29.88 8.17
C THR A 56 -7.28 30.95 8.79
N SER A 57 -8.31 31.41 8.07
CA SER A 57 -9.28 32.38 8.62
C SER A 57 -9.96 31.90 9.92
N MET A 58 -10.02 30.58 10.13
CA MET A 58 -10.61 29.90 11.29
C MET A 58 -9.57 29.56 12.39
N GLY A 59 -8.27 29.72 12.14
CA GLY A 59 -7.21 29.35 13.07
C GLY A 59 -5.93 30.16 12.85
N THR A 60 -5.64 31.07 13.78
CA THR A 60 -4.56 32.07 13.66
C THR A 60 -3.15 31.55 13.97
N SER A 61 -3.04 30.37 14.59
CA SER A 61 -1.75 29.80 15.03
C SER A 61 -1.10 28.85 14.03
N GLY A 62 -1.75 28.57 12.89
CA GLY A 62 -1.37 27.45 12.03
C GLY A 62 -1.56 26.10 12.74
N SER A 63 -1.17 25.01 12.10
CA SER A 63 -1.28 23.66 12.69
C SER A 63 -0.16 22.77 12.20
N PHE A 64 0.45 22.00 13.10
CA PHE A 64 1.43 20.98 12.76
C PHE A 64 0.75 19.61 12.79
N ILE A 65 0.85 18.86 11.70
CA ILE A 65 0.27 17.51 11.62
C ILE A 65 1.29 16.53 11.04
N HIS A 66 1.13 15.25 11.36
CA HIS A 66 1.76 14.15 10.66
C HIS A 66 0.72 13.41 9.83
N PHE A 67 1.12 12.93 8.67
CA PHE A 67 0.27 12.08 7.83
C PHE A 67 0.72 10.62 7.93
N ALA A 68 -0.24 9.70 7.98
CA ALA A 68 0.02 8.27 8.02
C ALA A 68 -0.98 7.51 7.15
N ILE A 69 -0.50 6.51 6.40
CA ILE A 69 -1.37 5.57 5.70
C ILE A 69 -1.82 4.49 6.69
N LEU A 70 -3.11 4.48 7.03
CA LEU A 70 -3.67 3.47 7.93
C LEU A 70 -4.04 2.17 7.20
N THR A 71 -4.54 2.26 5.97
CA THR A 71 -5.08 1.12 5.24
C THR A 71 -4.96 1.33 3.74
N ALA A 72 -4.53 0.28 3.04
CA ALA A 72 -4.61 0.17 1.59
C ALA A 72 -5.85 -0.65 1.23
N ILE A 73 -6.68 -0.13 0.32
CA ILE A 73 -7.86 -0.81 -0.19
C ILE A 73 -7.69 -0.93 -1.70
N ALA A 74 -7.72 -2.17 -2.18
CA ALA A 74 -7.60 -2.51 -3.59
C ALA A 74 -8.25 -3.88 -3.81
N ASP A 75 -8.62 -4.19 -5.05
CA ASP A 75 -9.01 -5.54 -5.42
C ASP A 75 -7.81 -6.53 -5.31
N VAL A 76 -8.09 -7.82 -5.45
CA VAL A 76 -7.09 -8.89 -5.28
C VAL A 76 -5.95 -8.81 -6.31
N VAL A 77 -6.22 -8.31 -7.52
CA VAL A 77 -5.23 -8.19 -8.60
C VAL A 77 -4.35 -6.96 -8.41
N SER A 78 -4.95 -5.87 -7.94
CA SER A 78 -4.31 -4.57 -7.72
C SER A 78 -3.50 -4.53 -6.41
N MET A 79 -3.92 -5.25 -5.38
CA MET A 79 -3.25 -5.23 -4.07
C MET A 79 -1.76 -5.62 -4.15
N PRO A 80 -1.35 -6.74 -4.80
CA PRO A 80 0.06 -7.09 -4.95
C PRO A 80 0.91 -6.00 -5.61
N LYS A 81 0.33 -5.26 -6.56
CA LYS A 81 1.02 -4.17 -7.26
C LYS A 81 1.21 -2.95 -6.36
N LEU A 82 0.23 -2.69 -5.49
CA LEU A 82 0.27 -1.59 -4.53
C LEU A 82 1.23 -1.87 -3.37
N THR A 83 1.29 -3.11 -2.89
CA THR A 83 2.03 -3.46 -1.66
C THR A 83 3.35 -4.20 -1.90
N GLY A 84 3.66 -4.55 -3.15
CA GLY A 84 4.82 -5.37 -3.47
C GLY A 84 4.71 -6.83 -3.03
N PHE A 85 3.48 -7.35 -2.91
CA PHE A 85 3.25 -8.78 -2.70
C PHE A 85 3.29 -9.55 -4.01
N MET A 86 3.28 -10.88 -3.91
CA MET A 86 3.32 -11.78 -5.06
C MET A 86 1.97 -11.75 -5.78
N SER A 87 1.99 -11.96 -7.10
CA SER A 87 0.77 -12.03 -7.92
C SER A 87 -0.18 -13.11 -7.41
N HIS A 88 -1.48 -12.93 -7.65
CA HIS A 88 -2.51 -13.94 -7.39
C HIS A 88 -2.24 -15.29 -8.12
N LEU A 89 -1.42 -15.27 -9.18
CA LEU A 89 -1.00 -16.48 -9.90
C LEU A 89 0.11 -17.26 -9.17
N ASP A 90 0.82 -16.64 -8.22
CA ASP A 90 1.89 -17.28 -7.47
C ASP A 90 1.38 -18.45 -6.61
N ASN A 91 2.26 -19.34 -6.19
CA ASN A 91 1.91 -20.39 -5.26
C ASN A 91 1.71 -19.87 -3.83
N HIS A 92 2.19 -18.67 -3.50
CA HIS A 92 1.89 -17.99 -2.24
C HIS A 92 0.76 -16.98 -2.44
N PHE A 93 -0.47 -17.44 -2.27
CA PHE A 93 -1.67 -16.70 -2.64
C PHE A 93 -2.15 -15.70 -1.57
N CYS A 94 -1.61 -15.76 -0.34
CA CYS A 94 -2.06 -14.93 0.77
C CYS A 94 -1.10 -13.75 1.02
N ASN A 95 -1.66 -12.55 1.18
CA ASN A 95 -0.90 -11.33 1.52
C ASN A 95 -0.55 -11.24 3.01
N SER A 96 -1.30 -11.93 3.87
CA SER A 96 -1.09 -11.93 5.32
C SER A 96 -0.26 -13.12 5.79
N HIS A 97 -0.24 -14.21 5.02
CA HIS A 97 0.43 -15.44 5.39
C HIS A 97 1.30 -15.98 4.25
N SER A 98 2.43 -16.57 4.58
CA SER A 98 3.34 -17.25 3.65
C SER A 98 2.93 -18.72 3.49
N ILE A 99 1.73 -18.97 2.97
CA ILE A 99 1.20 -20.32 2.74
C ILE A 99 1.35 -20.68 1.27
N HIS A 100 1.85 -21.87 1.00
CA HIS A 100 1.96 -22.41 -0.37
C HIS A 100 0.65 -23.08 -0.80
N LYS A 101 0.29 -23.01 -2.10
CA LYS A 101 -0.92 -23.64 -2.68
C LYS A 101 -1.05 -25.12 -2.37
N ALA A 102 0.07 -25.84 -2.23
CA ALA A 102 0.09 -27.24 -1.84
C ALA A 102 -0.51 -27.51 -0.44
N GLN A 103 -0.61 -26.47 0.38
CA GLN A 103 -1.12 -26.50 1.76
C GLN A 103 -2.46 -25.76 1.88
N ILE A 104 -3.17 -25.52 0.76
CA ILE A 104 -4.42 -24.74 0.77
C ILE A 104 -5.52 -25.36 1.64
N GLU A 105 -5.44 -26.67 1.86
CA GLU A 105 -6.38 -27.42 2.70
C GLU A 105 -6.03 -27.39 4.19
N GLU A 106 -4.87 -26.86 4.58
CA GLU A 106 -4.48 -26.73 5.98
C GLU A 106 -5.28 -25.61 6.67
N ILE A 107 -6.40 -26.00 7.29
CA ILE A 107 -7.29 -25.10 8.03
C ILE A 107 -7.05 -25.31 9.53
N GLY A 108 -6.55 -24.28 10.23
CA GLY A 108 -6.39 -24.34 11.68
C GLY A 108 -5.83 -23.06 12.32
N PRO A 109 -5.95 -22.93 13.66
CA PRO A 109 -5.44 -21.76 14.41
C PRO A 109 -3.93 -21.56 14.34
N GLN A 110 -3.19 -22.54 13.82
CA GLN A 110 -1.73 -22.58 13.67
C GLN A 110 -1.21 -21.88 12.40
N PHE A 111 -1.72 -20.70 12.05
CA PHE A 111 -1.11 -19.86 11.00
C PHE A 111 0.25 -19.29 11.48
N HIS A 112 1.23 -20.16 11.71
CA HIS A 112 2.61 -19.82 12.09
C HIS A 112 3.37 -19.08 10.97
N TYR A 113 2.75 -18.93 9.81
CA TYR A 113 3.34 -18.34 8.61
C TYR A 113 2.96 -16.88 8.43
N THR A 114 2.70 -16.13 9.50
CA THR A 114 2.34 -14.70 9.38
C THR A 114 3.47 -13.93 8.69
N ARG A 115 3.14 -13.20 7.63
CA ARG A 115 4.09 -12.30 6.98
C ARG A 115 4.31 -11.09 7.88
N THR A 116 5.57 -10.85 8.22
CA THR A 116 5.99 -9.66 8.95
C THR A 116 6.72 -8.71 8.01
N TYR A 117 6.69 -7.41 8.31
CA TYR A 117 7.42 -6.42 7.52
C TYR A 117 8.93 -6.73 7.39
N PRO A 118 9.65 -7.11 8.47
CA PRO A 118 11.07 -7.48 8.35
C PRO A 118 11.32 -8.66 7.40
N ASN A 119 10.49 -9.70 7.47
CA ASN A 119 10.61 -10.86 6.58
C ASN A 119 10.32 -10.48 5.13
N GLN A 120 9.26 -9.70 4.90
CA GLN A 120 8.91 -9.23 3.57
C GLN A 120 10.02 -8.34 2.98
N ARG A 121 10.57 -7.43 3.77
CA ARG A 121 11.68 -6.57 3.37
C ARG A 121 12.91 -7.39 2.97
N SER A 122 13.30 -8.38 3.76
CA SER A 122 14.42 -9.28 3.43
C SER A 122 14.20 -10.03 2.11
N THR A 123 12.97 -10.51 1.86
CA THR A 123 12.63 -11.18 0.59
C THR A 123 12.71 -10.21 -0.60
N ILE A 124 12.20 -8.99 -0.45
CA ILE A 124 12.28 -7.96 -1.50
C ILE A 124 13.74 -7.60 -1.79
N GLU A 125 14.57 -7.42 -0.75
CA GLU A 125 16.00 -7.14 -0.92
C GLU A 125 16.68 -8.28 -1.69
N LYS A 126 16.44 -9.55 -1.32
CA LYS A 126 16.96 -10.70 -2.07
C LYS A 126 16.53 -10.68 -3.53
N TRP A 127 15.28 -10.34 -3.82
CA TRP A 127 14.77 -10.24 -5.20
C TRP A 127 15.44 -9.10 -5.98
N LEU A 128 15.62 -7.93 -5.36
CA LEU A 128 16.29 -6.77 -5.98
C LEU A 128 17.73 -7.10 -6.40
N TRP A 129 18.44 -7.86 -5.57
CA TRP A 129 19.82 -8.27 -5.81
C TRP A 129 19.96 -9.60 -6.55
N ALA A 130 18.86 -10.31 -6.85
CA ALA A 130 18.90 -11.55 -7.61
C ALA A 130 19.19 -11.29 -9.10
N SER A 131 19.90 -12.22 -9.73
CA SER A 131 20.12 -12.19 -11.19
C SER A 131 18.79 -12.39 -11.94
N PRO A 132 18.64 -11.91 -13.19
CA PRO A 132 17.40 -12.07 -13.95
C PRO A 132 16.93 -13.52 -14.12
N GLN A 133 17.84 -14.51 -14.09
CA GLN A 133 17.47 -15.94 -14.14
C GLN A 133 16.92 -16.49 -12.81
N GLN A 134 17.10 -15.76 -11.70
CA GLN A 134 16.69 -16.14 -10.36
C GLN A 134 15.47 -15.35 -9.85
N ARG A 135 14.96 -14.40 -10.64
CA ARG A 135 13.80 -13.57 -10.33
C ARG A 135 12.49 -14.17 -10.82
#